data_AF-A0AA90SZH9-F1
#
_entry.id   AF-A0AA90SZH9-F1
#
_cell.length_a   1.000
_cell.length_b   1.000
_cell.length_c   1.000
_cell.angle_alpha   90.00
_cell.angle_beta   90.00
_cell.angle_gamma   90.00
#
_symmetry.space_group_name_H-M   'P 1'
#
loop_
_entity.id
_entity.type
_entity.pdbx_description
1 polymer ?
#
loop_
_entity_poly.entity_id
_entity_poly.type
_entity_poly.pdbx_seq_one_letter_code
_entity_poly.pdbx_strand_id
1 'polypeptide(L)'
;MVNYICETCGVQYEGSKEVPNQCLICGEERQYVSLKGQTWTTLEMMNKDGIFKNSINLDEEGLYSINTIPNFGIGQTAYLIKDKNFNLLWDCITYIDQDTITQIEDLGGIDAIALSHPHYFSSQVEWAEAFDAPIYIHEDERDWVTRPSEKIIFWSGESLELQHGVILQRIGGHFKGGTVLEWKNGFSQNGILLTGDIIRIVADRQWVSFMYSYPNFIPMPSVTVERIANRVNEFKFGRLYDAFHRVIKEEAHNQVQKSATRYVKALNGTLFTT
;
A
#
# COMPACT_ATOMS: atom_id res chain seq x y z
N MET A 1 28.49 -2.57 -0.88
CA MET A 1 27.52 -2.72 0.22
C MET A 1 26.29 -3.38 -0.37
N VAL A 2 25.53 -4.14 0.42
CA VAL A 2 24.40 -4.94 -0.05
C VAL A 2 23.10 -4.39 0.53
N ASN A 3 22.10 -4.18 -0.32
CA ASN A 3 20.75 -3.80 0.09
C ASN A 3 19.94 -5.05 0.39
N TYR A 4 19.90 -5.45 1.66
CA TYR A 4 19.18 -6.64 2.11
C TYR A 4 17.66 -6.42 2.13
N ILE A 5 16.93 -7.47 1.80
CA ILE A 5 15.46 -7.51 1.75
C ILE A 5 14.99 -8.51 2.79
N CYS A 6 14.13 -8.09 3.71
CA CYS A 6 13.51 -9.01 4.65
C CYS A 6 12.55 -9.93 3.91
N GLU A 7 12.73 -11.25 3.99
CA GLU A 7 11.86 -12.20 3.27
C GLU A 7 10.44 -12.26 3.85
N THR A 8 10.23 -11.84 5.09
CA THR A 8 8.89 -11.85 5.73
C THR A 8 8.03 -10.69 5.25
N CYS A 9 8.53 -9.44 5.29
CA CYS A 9 7.73 -8.28 4.89
C CYS A 9 8.05 -7.74 3.48
N GLY A 10 9.19 -8.11 2.90
CA GLY A 10 9.64 -7.64 1.59
C GLY A 10 10.29 -6.26 1.55
N VAL A 11 10.43 -5.59 2.70
CA VAL A 11 11.06 -4.27 2.81
C VAL A 11 12.59 -4.36 2.71
N GLN A 12 13.16 -3.48 1.89
CA GLN A 12 14.58 -3.38 1.59
C GLN A 12 15.28 -2.35 2.50
N TYR A 13 16.53 -2.61 2.85
CA TYR A 13 17.34 -1.79 3.75
C TYR A 13 18.46 -1.06 3.01
N GLU A 14 18.97 0.00 3.63
CA GLU A 14 20.20 0.66 3.22
C GLU A 14 21.37 -0.33 3.08
N GLY A 15 22.30 0.00 2.18
CA GLY A 15 23.46 -0.82 1.89
C GLY A 15 24.31 -1.05 3.14
N SER A 16 24.55 -2.31 3.49
CA SER A 16 25.40 -2.70 4.62
C SER A 16 26.41 -3.78 4.21
N LYS A 17 27.43 -4.02 5.05
CA LYS A 17 28.38 -5.13 4.86
C LYS A 17 27.89 -6.43 5.50
N GLU A 18 27.19 -6.29 6.62
CA GLU A 18 26.66 -7.40 7.41
C GLU A 18 25.15 -7.49 7.18
N VAL A 19 24.62 -8.70 7.25
CA VAL A 19 23.18 -8.95 7.23
C VAL A 19 22.54 -8.25 8.44
N PRO A 20 21.43 -7.50 8.29
CA PRO A 20 20.81 -6.84 9.43
C PRO A 20 20.30 -7.86 10.45
N ASN A 21 20.50 -7.57 11.74
CA ASN A 21 20.10 -8.50 12.81
C ASN A 21 18.58 -8.62 12.95
N GLN A 22 17.85 -7.54 12.66
CA GLN A 22 16.40 -7.47 12.81
C GLN A 22 15.81 -6.54 11.77
N CYS A 23 14.63 -6.88 11.28
CA CYS A 23 13.82 -5.97 10.48
C CYS A 23 12.99 -5.07 11.41
N LEU A 24 13.19 -3.75 11.33
CA LEU A 24 12.40 -2.72 12.00
C LEU A 24 10.90 -2.93 11.82
N ILE A 25 10.48 -3.28 10.60
CA ILE A 25 9.07 -3.47 10.26
C ILE A 25 8.51 -4.75 10.89
N CYS A 26 9.19 -5.89 10.76
CA CYS A 26 8.75 -7.16 11.35
C CYS A 26 8.86 -7.20 12.88
N GLY A 27 9.76 -6.41 13.45
CA GLY A 27 9.93 -6.28 14.90
C GLY A 27 8.85 -5.44 15.58
N GLU A 28 7.98 -4.80 14.79
CA GLU A 28 6.91 -3.94 15.25
C GLU A 28 5.59 -4.74 15.39
N GLU A 29 4.75 -4.39 16.37
CA GLU A 29 3.54 -5.16 16.74
C GLU A 29 2.41 -5.20 15.69
N ARG A 30 2.51 -4.40 14.64
CA ARG A 30 1.62 -4.41 13.48
C ARG A 30 2.06 -5.41 12.42
N GLN A 31 3.21 -6.04 12.62
CA GLN A 31 3.73 -7.15 11.84
C GLN A 31 4.18 -8.29 12.77
N TYR A 32 5.02 -9.18 12.24
CA TYR A 32 5.60 -10.29 12.97
C TYR A 32 6.95 -10.69 12.38
N VAL A 33 7.77 -11.31 13.22
CA VAL A 33 8.93 -12.10 12.78
C VAL A 33 8.44 -13.52 12.47
N SER A 34 8.85 -14.05 11.32
CA SER A 34 8.48 -15.42 10.91
C SER A 34 8.90 -16.47 11.94
N LEU A 35 8.18 -17.60 11.99
CA LEU A 35 8.54 -18.75 12.84
C LEU A 35 9.93 -19.32 12.53
N LYS A 36 10.46 -19.05 11.33
CA LYS A 36 11.83 -19.41 10.93
C LYS A 36 12.89 -18.43 11.44
N GLY A 37 12.48 -17.39 12.17
CA GLY A 37 13.32 -16.25 12.53
C GLY A 37 13.43 -15.22 11.41
N GLN A 38 14.41 -14.32 11.55
CA GLN A 38 14.69 -13.27 10.58
C GLN A 38 15.52 -13.83 9.41
N THR A 39 14.96 -13.82 8.21
CA THR A 39 15.65 -14.22 6.97
C THR A 39 15.71 -13.07 5.98
N TRP A 40 16.76 -13.10 5.14
CA TRP A 40 17.12 -12.01 4.25
C TRP A 40 17.54 -12.53 2.88
N THR A 41 17.14 -11.81 1.84
CA THR A 41 17.58 -12.00 0.46
C THR A 41 18.06 -10.67 -0.12
N THR A 42 18.35 -10.63 -1.42
CA THR A 42 18.68 -9.43 -2.18
C THR A 42 17.97 -9.49 -3.53
N LEU A 43 17.78 -8.33 -4.17
CA LEU A 43 17.19 -8.31 -5.51
C LEU A 43 18.06 -9.08 -6.52
N GLU A 44 19.38 -8.99 -6.40
CA GLU A 44 20.33 -9.77 -7.22
C GLU A 44 20.09 -11.28 -7.08
N MET A 45 19.95 -11.79 -5.86
CA MET A 45 19.65 -13.20 -5.61
C MET A 45 18.28 -13.61 -6.18
N MET A 46 17.25 -12.80 -5.93
CA MET A 46 15.90 -13.06 -6.45
C MET A 46 15.87 -13.16 -7.98
N ASN A 47 16.58 -12.24 -8.67
CA ASN A 47 16.71 -12.25 -10.13
C ASN A 47 17.50 -13.46 -10.63
N LYS A 48 18.59 -13.81 -9.94
CA LYS A 48 19.44 -14.96 -10.31
C LYS A 48 18.71 -16.29 -10.16
N ASP A 49 17.89 -16.44 -9.12
CA ASP A 49 17.16 -17.68 -8.86
C ASP A 49 16.02 -17.89 -9.89
N GLY A 50 15.51 -16.81 -10.49
CA GLY A 50 14.51 -16.86 -11.56
C GLY A 50 13.16 -17.44 -11.13
N ILE A 51 12.88 -17.46 -9.82
CA ILE A 51 11.66 -18.03 -9.23
C ILE A 51 10.47 -17.09 -9.40
N PHE A 52 10.72 -15.77 -9.31
CA PHE A 52 9.69 -14.75 -9.27
C PHE A 52 9.47 -14.13 -10.64
N LYS A 53 8.23 -13.74 -10.91
CA LYS A 53 7.83 -12.91 -12.06
C LYS A 53 6.73 -11.97 -11.62
N ASN A 54 6.69 -10.77 -12.18
CA ASN A 54 5.53 -9.90 -11.98
C ASN A 54 4.45 -10.18 -13.04
N SER A 55 3.21 -10.26 -12.60
CA SER A 55 2.02 -10.26 -13.43
C SER A 55 1.42 -8.85 -13.40
N ILE A 56 1.20 -8.28 -14.58
CA ILE A 56 0.58 -6.97 -14.78
C ILE A 56 -0.76 -7.20 -15.48
N ASN A 57 -1.87 -6.83 -14.85
CA ASN A 57 -3.21 -7.03 -15.40
C ASN A 57 -3.98 -5.72 -15.44
N LEU A 58 -4.70 -5.48 -16.53
CA LEU A 58 -5.66 -4.36 -16.62
C LEU A 58 -6.92 -4.72 -15.83
N ASP A 59 -7.12 -4.07 -14.69
CA ASP A 59 -8.28 -4.30 -13.83
C ASP A 59 -9.47 -3.43 -14.29
N GLU A 60 -9.20 -2.17 -14.63
CA GLU A 60 -10.16 -1.19 -15.14
C GLU A 60 -9.49 -0.21 -16.10
N GLU A 61 -10.28 0.63 -16.78
CA GLU A 61 -9.73 1.71 -17.60
C GLU A 61 -8.75 2.58 -16.78
N GLY A 62 -7.47 2.54 -17.17
CA GLY A 62 -6.40 3.28 -16.52
C GLY A 62 -5.91 2.69 -15.19
N LEU A 63 -6.35 1.50 -14.78
CA LEU A 63 -5.90 0.85 -13.54
C LEU A 63 -5.31 -0.53 -13.82
N TYR A 64 -4.03 -0.71 -13.51
CA TYR A 64 -3.33 -1.99 -13.67
C TYR A 64 -2.88 -2.52 -12.31
N SER A 65 -3.19 -3.77 -12.01
CA SER A 65 -2.63 -4.46 -10.84
C SER A 65 -1.29 -5.10 -11.19
N ILE A 66 -0.33 -5.00 -10.26
CA ILE A 66 1.01 -5.59 -10.37
C ILE A 66 1.24 -6.50 -9.16
N ASN A 67 1.49 -7.78 -9.42
CA ASN A 67 1.67 -8.79 -8.38
C ASN A 67 2.87 -9.69 -8.68
N THR A 68 3.71 -9.98 -7.69
CA THR A 68 4.78 -10.98 -7.82
C THR A 68 4.24 -12.39 -7.66
N ILE A 69 4.59 -13.29 -8.58
CA ILE A 69 4.20 -14.70 -8.61
C ILE A 69 5.47 -15.58 -8.61
N PRO A 70 5.59 -16.55 -7.69
CA PRO A 70 4.73 -16.75 -6.50
C PRO A 70 4.82 -15.55 -5.54
N ASN A 71 3.86 -15.44 -4.61
CA ASN A 71 3.85 -14.34 -3.65
C ASN A 71 5.17 -14.26 -2.87
N PHE A 72 5.67 -13.04 -2.69
CA PHE A 72 6.84 -12.73 -1.87
C PHE A 72 6.47 -11.75 -0.76
N GLY A 73 7.13 -11.84 0.39
CA GLY A 73 6.83 -11.01 1.56
C GLY A 73 5.36 -11.17 1.99
N ILE A 74 4.64 -10.06 2.05
CA ILE A 74 3.23 -10.01 2.46
C ILE A 74 2.30 -10.47 1.31
N GLY A 75 2.78 -10.51 0.07
CA GLY A 75 1.98 -10.88 -1.10
C GLY A 75 0.98 -9.80 -1.51
N GLN A 76 1.39 -8.53 -1.36
CA GLN A 76 0.59 -7.37 -1.72
C GLN A 76 0.59 -7.09 -3.23
N THR A 77 -0.40 -6.32 -3.65
CA THR A 77 -0.59 -5.78 -5.00
C THR A 77 -0.18 -4.30 -5.02
N ALA A 78 0.68 -3.91 -5.96
CA ALA A 78 0.84 -2.49 -6.32
C ALA A 78 -0.10 -2.15 -7.49
N TYR A 79 -0.46 -0.88 -7.62
CA TYR A 79 -1.36 -0.44 -8.69
C TYR A 79 -0.71 0.67 -9.52
N LEU A 80 -0.65 0.49 -10.84
CA LEU A 80 -0.29 1.55 -11.77
C LEU A 80 -1.57 2.25 -12.24
N ILE A 81 -1.73 3.51 -11.83
CA ILE A 81 -2.80 4.40 -12.30
C ILE A 81 -2.28 5.19 -13.49
N LYS A 82 -3.01 5.16 -14.60
CA LYS A 82 -2.78 5.99 -15.79
C LYS A 82 -3.88 7.05 -15.87
N ASP A 83 -3.57 8.27 -15.45
CA ASP A 83 -4.49 9.41 -15.52
C ASP A 83 -3.97 10.47 -16.51
N LYS A 84 -4.54 10.49 -17.72
CA LYS A 84 -4.14 11.41 -18.80
C LYS A 84 -2.65 11.25 -19.15
N ASN A 85 -1.81 12.21 -18.75
CA ASN A 85 -0.36 12.25 -19.00
C ASN A 85 0.44 12.02 -17.72
N PHE A 86 -0.14 11.34 -16.74
CA PHE A 86 0.51 11.07 -15.45
C PHE A 86 0.22 9.65 -14.98
N ASN A 87 1.29 8.91 -14.79
CA ASN A 87 1.30 7.54 -14.33
C ASN A 87 1.80 7.50 -12.88
N LEU A 88 0.94 7.07 -11.96
CA LEU A 88 1.27 6.92 -10.54
C LEU A 88 1.35 5.44 -10.19
N LEU A 89 2.45 5.00 -9.60
CA LEU A 89 2.50 3.73 -8.89
C LEU A 89 2.04 3.93 -7.45
N TRP A 90 0.91 3.32 -7.10
CA TRP A 90 0.36 3.31 -5.76
C TRP A 90 0.79 2.05 -5.01
N ASP A 91 1.37 2.27 -3.82
CA ASP A 91 2.12 1.28 -3.05
C ASP A 91 3.25 0.65 -3.90
N CYS A 92 3.97 -0.34 -3.35
CA CYS A 92 5.10 -0.95 -4.05
C CYS A 92 5.25 -2.44 -3.72
N ILE A 93 5.84 -3.19 -4.65
CA ILE A 93 6.21 -4.60 -4.50
C ILE A 93 7.72 -4.77 -4.56
N THR A 94 8.23 -5.85 -4.00
CA THR A 94 9.68 -6.01 -3.82
C THR A 94 10.43 -6.43 -5.09
N TYR A 95 9.85 -7.33 -5.87
CA TYR A 95 10.53 -7.89 -7.04
C TYR A 95 10.41 -6.94 -8.23
N ILE A 96 11.53 -6.67 -8.89
CA ILE A 96 11.61 -5.90 -10.13
C ILE A 96 12.75 -6.46 -10.99
N ASP A 97 12.45 -6.72 -12.26
CA ASP A 97 13.37 -7.21 -13.27
C ASP A 97 13.21 -6.44 -14.57
N GLN A 98 14.09 -6.70 -15.55
CA GLN A 98 14.10 -5.99 -16.82
C GLN A 98 12.81 -6.21 -17.63
N ASP A 99 12.21 -7.40 -17.55
CA ASP A 99 10.95 -7.72 -18.23
C ASP A 99 9.79 -6.92 -17.64
N THR A 100 9.75 -6.73 -16.31
CA THR A 100 8.80 -5.85 -15.64
C THR A 100 9.00 -4.40 -16.06
N ILE A 101 10.24 -3.91 -16.06
CA ILE A 101 10.57 -2.54 -16.44
C ILE A 101 10.08 -2.25 -17.86
N THR A 102 10.41 -3.12 -18.81
CA THR A 102 10.03 -2.97 -20.22
C THR A 102 8.51 -2.93 -20.38
N GLN A 103 7.77 -3.83 -19.71
CA GLN A 103 6.30 -3.84 -19.78
C GLN A 103 5.67 -2.56 -19.21
N ILE A 104 6.27 -1.97 -18.18
CA ILE A 104 5.76 -0.72 -17.60
C ILE A 104 6.14 0.48 -18.48
N GLU A 105 7.32 0.49 -19.10
CA GLU A 105 7.70 1.48 -20.11
C GLU A 105 6.75 1.45 -21.32
N ASP A 106 6.35 0.26 -21.78
CA ASP A 106 5.32 0.08 -22.82
C ASP A 106 3.94 0.63 -22.39
N LEU A 107 3.68 0.65 -21.08
CA LEU A 107 2.52 1.30 -20.47
C LEU A 107 2.73 2.81 -20.23
N GLY A 108 3.86 3.38 -20.62
CA GLY A 108 4.17 4.81 -20.51
C GLY A 108 5.01 5.20 -19.29
N GLY A 109 5.60 4.23 -18.58
CA GLY A 109 6.49 4.48 -17.45
C GLY A 109 5.77 4.90 -16.16
N ILE A 110 6.53 5.45 -15.21
CA ILE A 110 6.06 5.90 -13.89
C ILE A 110 6.53 7.34 -13.68
N ASP A 111 5.61 8.27 -13.47
CA ASP A 111 5.92 9.68 -13.19
C ASP A 111 6.07 9.96 -11.70
N ALA A 112 5.44 9.15 -10.85
CA ALA A 112 5.54 9.23 -9.40
C ALA A 112 5.24 7.88 -8.74
N ILE A 113 5.77 7.68 -7.55
CA ILE A 113 5.43 6.58 -6.64
C ILE A 113 4.85 7.20 -5.38
N ALA A 114 3.72 6.69 -4.89
CA ALA A 114 3.17 7.11 -3.60
C ALA A 114 2.81 5.91 -2.75
N LEU A 115 3.13 5.98 -1.45
CA LEU A 115 3.05 4.84 -0.55
C LEU A 115 2.07 5.10 0.58
N SER A 116 1.23 4.13 0.88
CA SER A 116 0.23 4.25 1.94
C SER A 116 0.85 4.25 3.33
N HIS A 117 1.75 3.30 3.62
CA HIS A 117 2.38 3.10 4.93
C HIS A 117 3.57 2.09 4.87
N PRO A 118 4.35 1.92 5.96
CA PRO A 118 5.63 1.22 5.95
C PRO A 118 5.66 -0.23 5.46
N HIS A 119 4.54 -0.96 5.57
CA HIS A 119 4.47 -2.34 5.07
C HIS A 119 4.65 -2.46 3.56
N TYR A 120 4.38 -1.38 2.81
CA TYR A 120 4.48 -1.38 1.36
C TYR A 120 5.65 -0.54 0.83
N PHE A 121 6.61 -0.21 1.69
CA PHE A 121 7.86 0.44 1.28
C PHE A 121 8.72 -0.49 0.41
N SER A 122 8.62 -1.82 0.60
CA SER A 122 9.15 -2.83 -0.32
C SER A 122 10.58 -2.50 -0.81
N SER A 123 10.82 -2.54 -2.12
CA SER A 123 12.05 -2.07 -2.78
C SER A 123 11.82 -0.73 -3.49
N GLN A 124 11.02 0.18 -2.91
CA GLN A 124 10.60 1.46 -3.50
C GLN A 124 11.72 2.26 -4.20
N VAL A 125 12.96 2.18 -3.68
CA VAL A 125 14.09 2.92 -4.24
C VAL A 125 14.58 2.28 -5.54
N GLU A 126 14.56 0.94 -5.67
CA GLU A 126 14.86 0.26 -6.94
C GLU A 126 13.87 0.68 -8.03
N TRP A 127 12.58 0.75 -7.68
CA TRP A 127 11.54 1.22 -8.59
C TRP A 127 11.74 2.69 -8.96
N ALA A 128 11.99 3.56 -7.98
CA ALA A 128 12.24 4.97 -8.22
C ALA A 128 13.47 5.23 -9.12
N GLU A 129 14.55 4.47 -8.90
CA GLU A 129 15.76 4.56 -9.72
C GLU A 129 15.52 4.02 -11.13
N ALA A 130 14.79 2.92 -11.29
CA ALA A 130 14.48 2.34 -12.60
C ALA A 130 13.65 3.24 -13.51
N PHE A 131 12.72 4.02 -12.94
CA PHE A 131 11.82 4.90 -13.69
C PHE A 131 12.12 6.40 -13.52
N ASP A 132 13.23 6.75 -12.86
CA ASP A 132 13.60 8.13 -12.51
C ASP A 132 12.53 8.90 -11.69
N ALA A 133 11.62 8.19 -11.03
CA ALA A 133 10.42 8.76 -10.40
C ALA A 133 10.64 9.20 -8.93
N PRO A 134 10.03 10.32 -8.47
CA PRO A 134 9.98 10.66 -7.05
C PRO A 134 9.06 9.72 -6.26
N ILE A 135 9.40 9.51 -4.98
CA ILE A 135 8.61 8.74 -4.03
C ILE A 135 7.97 9.67 -3.01
N TYR A 136 6.65 9.64 -2.88
CA TYR A 136 5.90 10.43 -1.91
C TYR A 136 5.56 9.60 -0.68
N ILE A 137 6.04 10.04 0.48
CA ILE A 137 5.79 9.44 1.79
C ILE A 137 5.32 10.54 2.75
N HIS A 138 4.28 10.28 3.55
CA HIS A 138 3.87 11.25 4.55
C HIS A 138 4.95 11.41 5.63
N GLU A 139 5.21 12.63 6.10
CA GLU A 139 6.33 12.93 7.01
C GLU A 139 6.28 12.18 8.34
N ASP A 140 5.08 11.86 8.83
CA ASP A 140 4.88 11.05 10.04
C ASP A 140 5.39 9.60 9.89
N GLU A 141 5.71 9.16 8.66
CA GLU A 141 6.27 7.84 8.38
C GLU A 141 7.79 7.86 8.15
N ARG A 142 8.45 9.01 8.31
CA ARG A 142 9.89 9.19 8.08
C ARG A 142 10.76 8.19 8.84
N ASP A 143 10.44 7.95 10.10
CA ASP A 143 11.22 7.07 10.98
C ASP A 143 11.16 5.59 10.57
N TRP A 144 10.22 5.23 9.69
CA TRP A 144 10.08 3.88 9.15
C TRP A 144 10.83 3.66 7.83
N VAL A 145 11.47 4.69 7.27
CA VAL A 145 12.24 4.56 6.02
C VAL A 145 13.53 3.79 6.30
N THR A 146 13.60 2.55 5.80
CA THR A 146 14.73 1.62 5.99
C THR A 146 15.84 1.75 4.95
N ARG A 147 15.53 2.31 3.77
CA ARG A 147 16.50 2.67 2.73
C ARG A 147 16.30 4.16 2.37
N PRO A 148 17.19 5.07 2.81
CA PRO A 148 17.10 6.47 2.42
C PRO A 148 17.41 6.65 0.93
N SER A 149 16.86 7.70 0.32
CA SER A 149 17.12 8.08 -1.08
C SER A 149 16.77 9.55 -1.30
N GLU A 150 17.50 10.22 -2.20
CA GLU A 150 17.20 11.60 -2.64
C GLU A 150 15.90 11.68 -3.45
N LYS A 151 15.38 10.54 -3.94
CA LYS A 151 14.08 10.46 -4.62
C LYS A 151 12.90 10.59 -3.66
N ILE A 152 13.10 10.45 -2.34
CA ILE A 152 12.02 10.51 -1.36
C ILE A 152 11.64 11.96 -1.06
N ILE A 153 10.40 12.30 -1.36
CA ILE A 153 9.73 13.55 -1.01
C ILE A 153 8.80 13.28 0.16
N PHE A 154 9.12 13.89 1.30
CA PHE A 154 8.23 13.90 2.44
C PHE A 154 7.19 15.00 2.29
N TRP A 155 5.91 14.65 2.40
CA TRP A 155 4.81 15.60 2.38
C TRP A 155 4.10 15.66 3.74
N SER A 156 3.47 16.79 4.01
CA SER A 156 2.86 17.11 5.31
C SER A 156 1.39 17.49 5.16
N GLY A 157 0.64 17.36 6.25
CA GLY A 157 -0.75 17.79 6.32
C GLY A 157 -1.75 16.68 5.95
N GLU A 158 -3.00 17.08 5.70
CA GLU A 158 -4.09 16.12 5.55
C GLU A 158 -4.30 15.63 4.10
N SER A 159 -3.73 16.33 3.12
CA SER A 159 -3.85 15.98 1.70
C SER A 159 -2.72 16.57 0.85
N LEU A 160 -2.33 15.88 -0.22
CA LEU A 160 -1.47 16.37 -1.29
C LEU A 160 -2.04 15.98 -2.66
N GLU A 161 -2.34 16.94 -3.52
CA GLU A 161 -2.76 16.69 -4.91
C GLU A 161 -1.53 16.64 -5.83
N LEU A 162 -1.25 15.47 -6.41
CA LEU A 162 -0.10 15.25 -7.30
C LEU A 162 -0.39 15.69 -8.74
N GLN A 163 -1.62 15.42 -9.18
CA GLN A 163 -2.21 15.89 -10.42
C GLN A 163 -3.71 16.12 -10.19
N HIS A 164 -4.34 16.96 -11.00
CA HIS A 164 -5.79 17.19 -10.96
C HIS A 164 -6.61 15.89 -10.89
N GLY A 165 -7.17 15.62 -9.70
CA GLY A 165 -7.98 14.44 -9.42
C GLY A 165 -7.21 13.20 -8.94
N VAL A 166 -5.90 13.30 -8.67
CA VAL A 166 -5.05 12.24 -8.10
C VAL A 166 -4.48 12.77 -6.77
N ILE A 167 -5.11 12.39 -5.66
CA ILE A 167 -4.92 13.05 -4.37
C ILE A 167 -4.50 12.03 -3.30
N LEU A 168 -3.37 12.27 -2.67
CA LEU A 168 -2.96 11.55 -1.46
C LEU A 168 -3.73 12.12 -0.28
N GLN A 169 -4.43 11.27 0.47
CA GLN A 169 -5.23 11.64 1.62
C GLN A 169 -4.68 10.96 2.86
N ARG A 170 -4.25 11.73 3.85
CA ARG A 170 -3.83 11.19 5.15
C ARG A 170 -5.08 10.87 5.96
N ILE A 171 -5.26 9.61 6.35
CA ILE A 171 -6.36 9.16 7.23
C ILE A 171 -5.84 8.56 8.55
N GLY A 172 -4.57 8.17 8.57
CA GLY A 172 -3.90 7.57 9.71
C GLY A 172 -4.56 6.27 10.18
N GLY A 173 -4.38 5.94 11.45
CA GLY A 173 -4.97 4.74 12.07
C GLY A 173 -3.95 3.60 12.14
N HIS A 174 -3.82 2.82 11.07
CA HIS A 174 -2.88 1.70 11.01
C HIS A 174 -1.43 2.17 11.24
N PHE A 175 -1.09 3.32 10.63
CA PHE A 175 0.09 4.12 10.92
C PHE A 175 -0.31 5.60 11.05
N LYS A 176 0.55 6.45 11.63
CA LYS A 176 0.18 7.85 11.98
C LYS A 176 -0.04 8.72 10.73
N GLY A 177 0.81 8.56 9.74
CA GLY A 177 0.76 9.11 8.39
C GLY A 177 0.13 8.17 7.37
N GLY A 178 -0.62 7.14 7.80
CA GLY A 178 -1.32 6.22 6.92
C GLY A 178 -2.14 6.96 5.86
N THR A 179 -1.84 6.67 4.59
CA THR A 179 -2.33 7.41 3.42
C THR A 179 -3.18 6.51 2.54
N VAL A 180 -4.24 7.08 1.95
CA VAL A 180 -5.02 6.45 0.88
C VAL A 180 -4.97 7.34 -0.36
N LEU A 181 -5.13 6.74 -1.53
CA LEU A 181 -5.18 7.47 -2.80
C LEU A 181 -6.62 7.65 -3.25
N GLU A 182 -7.05 8.90 -3.35
CA GLU A 182 -8.31 9.30 -3.97
C GLU A 182 -8.06 9.65 -5.44
N TRP A 183 -8.50 8.78 -6.35
CA TRP A 183 -8.46 9.02 -7.79
C TRP A 183 -9.85 9.39 -8.31
N LYS A 184 -10.14 10.70 -8.36
CA LYS A 184 -11.47 11.25 -8.72
C LYS A 184 -11.86 11.00 -10.18
N ASN A 185 -10.89 10.93 -11.08
CA ASN A 185 -11.12 10.74 -12.51
C ASN A 185 -11.37 9.27 -12.88
N GLY A 186 -10.98 8.33 -12.00
CA GLY A 186 -11.21 6.90 -12.19
C GLY A 186 -12.70 6.54 -12.22
N PHE A 187 -13.00 5.35 -12.74
CA PHE A 187 -14.36 4.80 -12.84
C PHE A 187 -15.35 5.79 -13.50
N SER A 188 -15.00 6.25 -14.71
CA SER A 188 -15.81 7.22 -15.46
C SER A 188 -16.14 8.49 -14.63
N GLN A 189 -15.14 9.03 -13.93
CA GLN A 189 -15.27 10.19 -13.03
C GLN A 189 -16.17 9.99 -11.80
N ASN A 190 -16.50 8.73 -11.45
CA ASN A 190 -17.18 8.41 -10.18
C ASN A 190 -16.20 8.14 -9.04
N GLY A 191 -14.91 8.03 -9.35
CA GLY A 191 -13.82 7.95 -8.40
C GLY A 191 -13.50 6.54 -7.90
N ILE A 192 -12.21 6.31 -7.64
CA ILE A 192 -11.65 5.09 -7.07
C ILE A 192 -10.84 5.47 -5.83
N LEU A 193 -11.02 4.73 -4.73
CA LEU A 193 -10.19 4.84 -3.54
C LEU A 193 -9.27 3.63 -3.45
N LEU A 194 -7.97 3.84 -3.38
CA LEU A 194 -6.98 2.79 -3.14
C LEU A 194 -6.45 2.91 -1.72
N THR A 195 -6.62 1.87 -0.90
CA THR A 195 -6.56 2.01 0.56
C THR A 195 -5.40 1.30 1.23
N GLY A 196 -4.54 0.62 0.47
CA GLY A 196 -3.60 -0.32 1.05
C GLY A 196 -4.37 -1.39 1.84
N ASP A 197 -4.07 -1.55 3.13
CA ASP A 197 -4.93 -2.28 4.06
C ASP A 197 -5.48 -1.44 5.23
N ILE A 198 -5.28 -0.12 5.21
CA ILE A 198 -5.81 0.79 6.25
C ILE A 198 -7.33 0.65 6.34
N ILE A 199 -7.99 0.53 5.18
CA ILE A 199 -9.38 0.11 5.02
C ILE A 199 -9.35 -1.17 4.19
N ARG A 200 -9.52 -2.33 4.83
CA ARG A 200 -9.36 -3.63 4.16
C ARG A 200 -10.70 -4.24 3.79
N ILE A 201 -10.81 -4.74 2.57
CA ILE A 201 -12.04 -5.39 2.08
C ILE A 201 -12.12 -6.79 2.67
N VAL A 202 -13.27 -7.17 3.21
CA VAL A 202 -13.46 -8.51 3.81
C VAL A 202 -13.98 -9.53 2.79
N ALA A 203 -14.13 -10.78 3.21
CA ALA A 203 -14.31 -11.93 2.33
C ALA A 203 -15.46 -11.82 1.33
N ASP A 204 -16.60 -11.25 1.74
CA ASP A 204 -17.79 -11.10 0.88
C ASP A 204 -17.71 -9.92 -0.09
N ARG A 205 -16.67 -9.08 0.02
CA ARG A 205 -16.44 -7.89 -0.81
C ARG A 205 -17.61 -6.90 -0.80
N GLN A 206 -18.40 -6.91 0.28
CA GLN A 206 -19.49 -5.96 0.54
C GLN A 206 -19.24 -5.12 1.78
N TRP A 207 -18.21 -5.45 2.56
CA TRP A 207 -17.83 -4.70 3.74
C TRP A 207 -16.32 -4.48 3.80
N VAL A 208 -15.95 -3.58 4.70
CA VAL A 208 -14.56 -3.35 5.08
C VAL A 208 -14.36 -3.58 6.58
N SER A 209 -13.11 -3.69 6.99
CA SER A 209 -12.69 -3.71 8.39
C SER A 209 -11.54 -2.73 8.59
N PHE A 210 -11.28 -2.44 9.87
CA PHE A 210 -10.22 -1.56 10.34
C PHE A 210 -9.44 -2.33 11.40
N MET A 211 -8.12 -2.39 11.31
CA MET A 211 -7.29 -3.04 12.32
C MET A 211 -6.10 -2.16 12.65
N TYR A 212 -5.73 -2.14 13.92
CA TYR A 212 -4.40 -1.64 14.28
C TYR A 212 -3.33 -2.61 13.77
N SER A 213 -3.54 -3.92 13.96
CA SER A 213 -2.66 -4.99 13.44
C SER A 213 -3.48 -6.12 12.84
N TYR A 214 -3.39 -6.34 11.53
CA TYR A 214 -4.04 -7.49 10.88
C TYR A 214 -3.41 -8.83 11.25
N PRO A 215 -2.07 -8.98 11.26
CA PRO A 215 -1.45 -10.27 11.60
C PRO A 215 -1.76 -10.73 13.04
N ASN A 216 -1.90 -9.78 13.97
CA ASN A 216 -2.17 -10.07 15.38
C ASN A 216 -3.65 -9.86 15.77
N PHE A 217 -4.52 -9.53 14.82
CA PHE A 217 -5.95 -9.25 15.01
C PHE A 217 -6.25 -8.22 16.12
N ILE A 218 -5.43 -7.18 16.21
CA ILE A 218 -5.64 -6.09 17.17
C ILE A 218 -6.62 -5.08 16.54
N PRO A 219 -7.82 -4.90 17.11
CA PRO A 219 -8.80 -3.99 16.55
C PRO A 219 -8.33 -2.55 16.64
N MET A 220 -8.79 -1.73 15.70
CA MET A 220 -8.57 -0.30 15.76
C MET A 220 -9.55 0.34 16.75
N PRO A 221 -9.15 1.27 17.64
CA PRO A 221 -10.08 1.90 18.58
C PRO A 221 -11.26 2.58 17.90
N SER A 222 -12.44 2.53 18.53
CA SER A 222 -13.69 3.10 17.97
C SER A 222 -13.54 4.57 17.58
N VAL A 223 -12.96 5.40 18.45
CA VAL A 223 -12.70 6.82 18.19
C VAL A 223 -11.83 7.06 16.94
N THR A 224 -10.90 6.16 16.66
CA THR A 224 -10.03 6.23 15.48
C THR A 224 -10.79 5.83 14.22
N VAL A 225 -11.62 4.79 14.31
CA VAL A 225 -12.50 4.36 13.20
C VAL A 225 -13.53 5.44 12.86
N GLU A 226 -14.12 6.09 13.86
CA GLU A 226 -15.03 7.23 13.67
C GLU A 226 -14.32 8.40 12.97
N ARG A 227 -13.09 8.75 13.39
CA ARG A 227 -12.29 9.78 12.73
C ARG A 227 -12.01 9.45 11.27
N ILE A 228 -11.59 8.20 10.98
CA ILE A 228 -11.34 7.74 9.61
C ILE A 228 -12.62 7.82 8.79
N ALA A 229 -13.74 7.32 9.31
CA ALA A 229 -15.02 7.34 8.61
C ALA A 229 -15.48 8.76 8.28
N ASN A 230 -15.35 9.69 9.23
CA ASN A 230 -15.67 11.10 9.03
C ASN A 230 -14.80 11.75 7.94
N ARG A 231 -13.48 11.47 7.94
CA ARG A 231 -12.56 11.99 6.92
C ARG A 231 -12.87 11.42 5.54
N VAL A 232 -13.06 10.10 5.45
CA VAL A 232 -13.37 9.40 4.19
C VAL A 232 -14.73 9.80 3.63
N ASN A 233 -15.65 10.26 4.48
CA ASN A 233 -16.96 10.74 4.03
C ASN A 233 -16.86 11.95 3.08
N GLU A 234 -15.76 12.71 3.14
CA GLU A 234 -15.51 13.87 2.28
C GLU A 234 -14.97 13.51 0.89
N PHE A 235 -14.56 12.25 0.68
CA PHE A 235 -13.94 11.80 -0.57
C PHE A 235 -14.99 11.37 -1.60
N LYS A 236 -14.65 11.48 -2.88
CA LYS A 236 -15.49 11.04 -4.00
C LYS A 236 -14.98 9.72 -4.57
N PHE A 237 -15.69 8.63 -4.28
CA PHE A 237 -15.39 7.33 -4.86
C PHE A 237 -16.61 6.39 -4.91
N GLY A 238 -16.77 5.70 -6.04
CA GLY A 238 -17.75 4.63 -6.22
C GLY A 238 -17.15 3.23 -6.04
N ARG A 239 -15.81 3.12 -6.15
CA ARG A 239 -15.05 1.88 -6.05
C ARG A 239 -13.94 1.97 -5.03
N LEU A 240 -13.58 0.82 -4.47
CA LEU A 240 -12.47 0.70 -3.52
C LEU A 240 -11.64 -0.53 -3.85
N TYR A 241 -10.31 -0.36 -3.88
CA TYR A 241 -9.31 -1.41 -4.06
C TYR A 241 -8.39 -1.47 -2.84
N ASP A 242 -8.09 -2.69 -2.37
CA ASP A 242 -7.13 -2.92 -1.28
C ASP A 242 -5.84 -3.58 -1.80
N ALA A 243 -4.83 -3.66 -0.95
CA ALA A 243 -3.52 -4.23 -1.28
C ALA A 243 -3.52 -5.75 -1.54
N PHE A 244 -4.66 -6.44 -1.49
CA PHE A 244 -4.76 -7.90 -1.65
C PHE A 244 -5.68 -8.27 -2.81
N HIS A 245 -5.71 -7.41 -3.83
CA HIS A 245 -6.48 -7.58 -5.06
C HIS A 245 -7.98 -7.79 -4.80
N ARG A 246 -8.52 -7.21 -3.73
CA ARG A 246 -9.96 -7.18 -3.49
C ARG A 246 -10.52 -5.85 -3.98
N VAL A 247 -11.78 -5.91 -4.41
CA VAL A 247 -12.51 -4.75 -4.92
C VAL A 247 -13.94 -4.73 -4.40
N ILE A 248 -14.40 -3.57 -3.95
CA ILE A 248 -15.82 -3.24 -3.85
C ILE A 248 -16.18 -2.44 -5.10
N LYS A 249 -17.00 -3.03 -5.98
CA LYS A 249 -17.25 -2.52 -7.34
C LYS A 249 -18.28 -1.40 -7.41
N GLU A 250 -19.17 -1.32 -6.43
CA GLU A 250 -20.29 -0.38 -6.42
C GLU A 250 -20.56 0.08 -4.99
N GLU A 251 -21.08 1.29 -4.84
CA GLU A 251 -21.49 1.86 -3.56
C GLU A 251 -20.39 1.83 -2.48
N ALA A 252 -19.11 1.84 -2.89
CA ALA A 252 -17.99 1.61 -1.97
C ALA A 252 -17.95 2.63 -0.82
N HIS A 253 -18.26 3.90 -1.10
CA HIS A 253 -18.39 4.94 -0.07
C HIS A 253 -19.39 4.54 1.03
N ASN A 254 -20.61 4.16 0.64
CA ASN A 254 -21.65 3.72 1.55
C ASN A 254 -21.23 2.47 2.33
N GLN A 255 -20.54 1.52 1.68
CA GLN A 255 -20.05 0.32 2.36
C GLN A 255 -18.99 0.62 3.42
N VAL A 256 -18.11 1.61 3.19
CA VAL A 256 -17.17 2.07 4.22
C VAL A 256 -17.91 2.65 5.42
N GLN A 257 -18.88 3.54 5.20
CA GLN A 257 -19.64 4.19 6.29
C GLN A 257 -20.46 3.18 7.12
N LYS A 258 -21.15 2.26 6.44
CA LYS A 258 -21.89 1.17 7.10
C LYS A 258 -20.97 0.25 7.89
N SER A 259 -19.81 -0.08 7.33
CA SER A 259 -18.81 -0.93 7.99
C SER A 259 -18.26 -0.27 9.24
N ALA A 260 -17.90 1.02 9.18
CA ALA A 260 -17.42 1.77 10.33
C ALA A 260 -18.46 1.81 11.46
N THR A 261 -19.72 2.13 11.14
CA THR A 261 -20.83 2.11 12.11
C THR A 261 -20.98 0.74 12.77
N ARG A 262 -20.96 -0.34 11.97
CA ARG A 262 -21.06 -1.72 12.46
C ARG A 262 -19.87 -2.09 13.36
N TYR A 263 -18.66 -1.72 12.95
CA TYR A 263 -17.43 -1.99 13.66
C TYR A 263 -17.39 -1.29 15.03
N VAL A 264 -17.76 0.00 15.07
CA VAL A 264 -17.88 0.78 16.32
C VAL A 264 -18.91 0.18 17.26
N LYS A 265 -20.08 -0.22 16.76
CA LYS A 265 -21.09 -0.92 17.59
C LYS A 265 -20.55 -2.22 18.19
N ALA A 266 -19.73 -2.97 17.44
CA ALA A 266 -19.12 -4.19 17.92
C ALA A 266 -18.17 -3.91 19.09
N LEU A 267 -17.27 -2.93 18.92
CA LEU A 267 -16.33 -2.55 19.97
C LEU A 267 -17.01 -1.98 21.22
N ASN A 268 -18.12 -1.26 21.04
CA ASN A 268 -18.88 -0.70 22.15
C ASN A 268 -19.84 -1.72 22.80
N GLY A 269 -19.87 -2.98 22.34
CA GLY A 269 -20.75 -4.01 22.89
C GLY A 269 -22.25 -3.77 22.62
N THR A 270 -22.59 -3.04 21.55
CA THR A 270 -23.97 -2.66 21.19
C THR A 270 -24.43 -3.25 19.86
N LEU A 271 -23.61 -4.08 19.21
CA LEU A 271 -23.95 -4.68 17.92
C LEU A 271 -24.96 -5.83 18.04
N PHE A 272 -24.81 -6.68 19.05
CA PHE A 272 -25.66 -7.83 19.30
C PHE A 272 -25.71 -8.14 20.80
N THR A 273 -26.78 -8.81 21.21
CA THR A 273 -26.90 -9.42 22.53
C THR A 273 -26.63 -10.92 22.38
N THR A 274 -25.77 -11.47 23.22
CA THR A 274 -25.50 -12.92 23.30
C THR A 274 -26.39 -13.61 24.31
#